data_AF-A0A316PED0-F1
#
_entry.id   AF-A0A316PED0-F1
#
_cell.length_a   1.000
_cell.length_b   1.000
_cell.length_c   1.000
_cell.angle_alpha   90.00
_cell.angle_beta   90.00
_cell.angle_gamma   90.00
#
_symmetry.space_group_name_H-M   'P 1'
#
loop_
_entity.id
_entity.type
_entity.pdbx_description
1 polymer ?
#
loop_
_entity_poly.entity_id
_entity_poly.type
_entity_poly.pdbx_seq_one_letter_code
_entity_poly.pdbx_strand_id
1 'polypeptide(L)'
;MKAKNIFPALLIACISLTASCSSDSPSDGIKKGKENQAAPISNSNEKWVYYSLEENKQVGVSNFGDSISDKKWSERADWDIAICGDLIRTNSGASGIGQGGIQESAEDYSTLKQAPETGYSTDVYE
;
A
#
# COMPACT_ATOMS: atom_id res chain seq x y z
N MET A 1 -49.99 -27.83 -43.59
CA MET A 1 -48.68 -27.73 -42.91
C MET A 1 -48.79 -26.69 -41.79
N LYS A 2 -48.19 -26.99 -40.64
CA LYS A 2 -47.87 -26.11 -39.49
C LYS A 2 -49.02 -25.73 -38.54
N ALA A 3 -49.18 -26.61 -37.55
CA ALA A 3 -49.61 -26.25 -36.20
C ALA A 3 -48.41 -25.80 -35.35
N LYS A 4 -48.74 -25.07 -34.26
CA LYS A 4 -48.00 -24.78 -33.02
C LYS A 4 -47.60 -23.31 -32.84
N ASN A 5 -48.54 -22.54 -32.28
CA ASN A 5 -48.23 -21.40 -31.43
C ASN A 5 -48.11 -21.93 -30.00
N ILE A 6 -46.87 -22.00 -29.49
CA ILE A 6 -46.59 -22.28 -28.08
C ILE A 6 -45.81 -21.09 -27.56
N PHE A 7 -46.46 -20.25 -26.77
CA PHE A 7 -45.80 -19.32 -25.86
C PHE A 7 -45.37 -20.11 -24.61
N PRO A 8 -44.11 -19.97 -24.17
CA PRO A 8 -43.82 -19.99 -22.76
C PRO A 8 -43.18 -18.68 -22.31
N ALA A 9 -43.71 -18.20 -21.20
CA ALA A 9 -43.33 -16.99 -20.50
C ALA A 9 -41.84 -16.96 -20.13
N LEU A 10 -41.25 -15.79 -20.27
CA LEU A 10 -39.91 -15.41 -19.87
C LEU A 10 -39.75 -15.58 -18.35
N LEU A 11 -39.04 -16.62 -17.92
CA LEU A 11 -38.64 -16.81 -16.53
C LEU A 11 -37.51 -15.82 -16.21
N ILE A 12 -37.81 -14.75 -15.47
CA ILE A 12 -36.81 -13.84 -14.93
C ILE A 12 -36.10 -14.58 -13.78
N ALA A 13 -34.94 -15.14 -14.06
CA ALA A 13 -34.03 -15.64 -13.05
C ALA A 13 -33.27 -14.46 -12.44
N CYS A 14 -33.74 -13.96 -11.30
CA CYS A 14 -32.98 -13.04 -10.45
C CYS A 14 -31.76 -13.81 -9.90
N ILE A 15 -30.61 -13.63 -10.55
CA ILE A 15 -29.32 -14.06 -10.00
C ILE A 15 -29.03 -13.12 -8.83
N SER A 16 -29.40 -13.56 -7.63
CA SER A 16 -28.95 -12.97 -6.38
C SER A 16 -27.43 -13.09 -6.32
N LEU A 17 -26.73 -11.98 -6.54
CA LEU A 17 -25.31 -11.83 -6.21
C LEU A 17 -25.18 -12.01 -4.70
N THR A 18 -24.98 -13.24 -4.25
CA THR A 18 -24.50 -13.49 -2.91
C THR A 18 -23.11 -12.87 -2.83
N ALA A 19 -22.98 -11.83 -2.01
CA ALA A 19 -21.73 -11.23 -1.62
C ALA A 19 -20.73 -12.34 -1.29
N SER A 20 -19.68 -12.46 -2.11
CA SER A 20 -18.53 -13.27 -1.78
C SER A 20 -17.79 -12.56 -0.66
N CYS A 21 -18.22 -12.79 0.57
CA CYS A 21 -17.34 -12.70 1.72
C CYS A 21 -16.31 -13.82 1.54
N SER A 22 -15.23 -13.50 0.83
CA SER A 22 -14.06 -14.35 0.79
C SER A 22 -13.41 -14.24 2.16
N SER A 23 -13.57 -15.32 2.91
CA SER A 23 -12.98 -15.61 4.22
C SER A 23 -11.48 -15.30 4.23
N ASP A 24 -11.07 -14.59 5.28
CA ASP A 24 -9.69 -14.36 5.67
C ASP A 24 -8.87 -15.65 5.57
N SER A 25 -7.93 -15.66 4.64
CA SER A 25 -6.88 -16.67 4.57
C SER A 25 -5.70 -16.19 5.43
N PRO A 26 -5.20 -17.00 6.38
CA PRO A 26 -4.02 -16.63 7.14
C PRO A 26 -2.80 -16.76 6.22
N SER A 27 -2.29 -15.63 5.74
CA SER A 27 -0.96 -15.56 5.12
C SER A 27 0.10 -15.62 6.22
N ASP A 28 0.87 -16.70 6.24
CA ASP A 28 2.08 -16.82 7.05
C ASP A 28 3.01 -15.60 6.86
N GLY A 29 3.43 -14.98 7.96
CA GLY A 29 4.61 -14.11 8.04
C GLY A 29 4.40 -12.60 8.06
N ILE A 30 3.34 -12.05 7.46
CA ILE A 30 3.14 -10.59 7.39
C ILE A 30 2.10 -10.15 8.42
N LYS A 31 2.56 -9.54 9.52
CA LYS A 31 1.67 -9.00 10.56
C LYS A 31 1.20 -7.61 10.14
N LYS A 32 -0.13 -7.42 10.11
CA LYS A 32 -0.75 -6.11 10.02
C LYS A 32 -0.59 -5.35 11.34
N GLY A 33 -0.34 -4.05 11.28
CA GLY A 33 -0.26 -3.18 12.45
C GLY A 33 -1.62 -2.98 13.11
N LYS A 34 -1.63 -2.30 14.25
CA LYS A 34 -2.88 -1.82 14.88
C LYS A 34 -3.24 -0.46 14.30
N GLU A 35 -4.48 -0.03 14.49
CA GLU A 35 -4.86 1.34 14.16
C GLU A 35 -3.94 2.34 14.88
N ASN A 36 -3.41 3.32 14.14
CA ASN A 36 -2.41 4.30 14.61
C ASN A 36 -1.08 3.73 15.13
N GLN A 37 -0.77 2.46 14.86
CA GLN A 37 0.52 1.85 15.19
C GLN A 37 0.96 0.91 14.08
N ALA A 38 2.08 1.24 13.43
CA ALA A 38 2.70 0.34 12.47
C ALA A 38 3.00 -1.02 13.11
N ALA A 39 2.91 -2.09 12.32
CA ALA A 39 3.49 -3.37 12.69
C ALA A 39 5.00 -3.21 12.95
N PRO A 40 5.61 -4.00 13.84
CA PRO A 40 7.05 -3.98 14.03
C PRO A 40 7.77 -4.17 12.69
N ILE A 41 8.60 -3.20 12.31
CA ILE A 41 9.42 -3.25 11.09
C ILE A 41 10.78 -3.86 11.46
N SER A 42 11.18 -4.93 10.77
CA SER A 42 12.49 -5.55 11.00
C SER A 42 13.60 -4.67 10.42
N ASN A 43 14.22 -3.82 11.22
CA ASN A 43 15.24 -2.89 10.75
C ASN A 43 16.63 -3.55 10.61
N SER A 44 17.36 -3.20 9.55
CA SER A 44 18.75 -3.58 9.29
C SER A 44 19.42 -2.50 8.46
N ASN A 45 20.74 -2.32 8.62
CA ASN A 45 21.54 -1.38 7.81
C ASN A 45 21.86 -1.94 6.41
N GLU A 46 21.52 -3.20 6.14
CA GLU A 46 21.83 -3.89 4.89
C GLU A 46 20.64 -3.96 3.92
N LYS A 47 19.43 -3.61 4.38
CA LYS A 47 18.20 -3.81 3.63
C LYS A 47 17.21 -2.67 3.83
N TRP A 48 16.67 -2.19 2.71
CA TRP A 48 15.43 -1.43 2.70
C TRP A 48 14.27 -2.35 3.05
N VAL A 49 13.45 -1.91 3.99
CA VAL A 49 12.16 -2.55 4.32
C VAL A 49 11.04 -1.61 3.92
N TYR A 50 10.25 -2.02 2.92
CA TYR A 50 9.17 -1.22 2.35
C TYR A 50 7.85 -1.52 3.06
N TYR A 51 7.11 -0.46 3.37
CA TYR A 51 5.89 -0.51 4.15
C TYR A 51 4.76 0.24 3.44
N SER A 52 3.56 -0.35 3.45
CA SER A 52 2.33 0.32 3.06
C SER A 52 1.58 0.76 4.32
N LEU A 53 1.33 2.06 4.43
CA LEU A 53 0.52 2.68 5.47
C LEU A 53 -0.96 2.33 5.30
N GLU A 54 -1.46 2.29 4.06
CA GLU A 54 -2.85 1.89 3.76
C GLU A 54 -3.11 0.44 4.19
N GLU A 55 -2.24 -0.48 3.80
CA GLU A 55 -2.37 -1.89 4.19
C GLU A 55 -1.90 -2.14 5.63
N ASN A 56 -1.23 -1.16 6.24
CA ASN A 56 -0.58 -1.22 7.54
C ASN A 56 0.32 -2.46 7.68
N LYS A 57 1.17 -2.71 6.68
CA LYS A 57 2.04 -3.89 6.64
C LYS A 57 3.31 -3.68 5.81
N GLN A 58 4.31 -4.51 6.08
CA GLN A 58 5.49 -4.63 5.23
C GLN A 58 5.11 -5.29 3.89
N VAL A 59 5.55 -4.70 2.78
CA VAL A 59 5.24 -5.15 1.41
C VAL A 59 6.47 -5.67 0.66
N GLY A 60 7.66 -5.57 1.25
CA GLY A 60 8.85 -6.26 0.76
C GLY A 60 10.16 -5.73 1.32
N VAL A 61 11.27 -6.21 0.76
CA VAL A 61 12.64 -5.79 1.08
C VAL A 61 13.51 -5.68 -0.18
N SER A 62 14.56 -4.87 -0.13
CA SER A 62 15.68 -4.92 -1.08
C SER A 62 17.01 -4.73 -0.37
N ASN A 63 18.11 -5.15 -0.99
CA ASN A 63 19.44 -4.86 -0.45
C ASN A 63 19.74 -3.37 -0.57
N PHE A 64 20.47 -2.84 0.40
CA PHE A 64 21.00 -1.49 0.36
C PHE A 64 22.05 -1.36 -0.77
N GLY A 65 21.98 -0.29 -1.56
CA GLY A 65 22.91 0.00 -2.66
C GLY A 65 22.70 -0.82 -3.95
N ASP A 66 21.62 -1.61 -4.04
CA ASP A 66 21.28 -2.35 -5.27
C ASP A 66 20.46 -1.49 -6.23
N SER A 67 21.16 -0.84 -7.17
CA SER A 67 20.54 0.02 -8.19
C SER A 67 19.45 -0.66 -9.05
N ILE A 68 19.53 -1.98 -9.27
CA ILE A 68 18.53 -2.70 -10.06
C ILE A 68 17.26 -2.84 -9.24
N SER A 69 17.39 -3.22 -7.96
CA SER A 69 16.27 -3.27 -7.04
C SER A 69 15.68 -1.90 -6.78
N ASP A 70 16.51 -0.86 -6.59
CA ASP A 70 16.03 0.51 -6.37
C ASP A 70 15.22 1.00 -7.55
N LYS A 71 15.65 0.72 -8.79
CA LYS A 71 14.86 1.06 -9.97
C LYS A 71 13.51 0.34 -9.99
N LYS A 72 13.48 -0.97 -9.70
CA LYS A 72 12.22 -1.73 -9.63
C LYS A 72 11.27 -1.20 -8.56
N TRP A 73 11.78 -0.84 -7.38
CA TRP A 73 10.97 -0.28 -6.30
C TRP A 73 10.48 1.13 -6.60
N SER A 74 11.27 1.93 -7.34
CA SER A 74 10.85 3.27 -7.76
C SER A 74 9.65 3.26 -8.71
N GLU A 75 9.42 2.17 -9.43
CA GLU A 75 8.29 2.01 -10.37
C GLU A 75 7.01 1.48 -9.69
N ARG A 76 7.06 1.20 -8.38
CA ARG A 76 5.95 0.63 -7.63
C ARG A 76 5.17 1.70 -6.87
N ALA A 77 3.86 1.50 -6.78
CA ALA A 77 2.93 2.39 -6.06
C ALA A 77 2.32 1.76 -4.80
N ASP A 78 2.69 0.52 -4.47
CA ASP A 78 2.12 -0.25 -3.35
C ASP A 78 2.91 -0.12 -2.04
N TRP A 79 3.76 0.90 -1.92
CA TRP A 79 4.53 1.22 -0.72
C TRP A 79 4.56 2.74 -0.52
N ASP A 80 4.70 3.17 0.74
CA ASP A 80 4.65 4.58 1.13
C ASP A 80 5.97 5.06 1.72
N ILE A 81 6.56 4.25 2.61
CA ILE A 81 7.81 4.52 3.32
C ILE A 81 8.70 3.29 3.31
N ALA A 82 10.01 3.47 3.27
CA ALA A 82 10.95 2.40 3.59
C ALA A 82 12.06 2.87 4.55
N ILE A 83 12.57 1.92 5.34
CA ILE A 83 13.56 2.15 6.39
C ILE A 83 14.77 1.23 6.14
N CYS A 84 15.97 1.76 6.31
CA CYS A 84 17.23 1.01 6.27
C CYS A 84 18.20 1.60 7.30
N GLY A 85 18.29 0.99 8.48
CA GLY A 85 19.07 1.53 9.59
C GLY A 85 18.46 2.84 10.10
N ASP A 86 19.22 3.92 9.99
CA ASP A 86 18.82 5.30 10.30
C ASP A 86 18.29 6.06 9.07
N LEU A 87 18.31 5.45 7.88
CA LEU A 87 17.81 6.04 6.65
C LEU A 87 16.31 5.83 6.49
N ILE A 88 15.63 6.87 6.01
CA ILE A 88 14.22 6.85 5.63
C ILE A 88 14.14 7.28 4.17
N ARG A 89 13.28 6.60 3.40
CA ARG A 89 12.88 7.01 2.06
C ARG A 89 11.36 7.02 1.94
N THR A 90 10.84 7.91 1.10
CA THR A 90 9.41 7.96 0.78
C THR A 90 9.18 7.57 -0.67
N ASN A 91 7.97 7.12 -0.99
CA ASN A 91 7.58 6.91 -2.39
C ASN A 91 7.32 8.27 -3.05
N SER A 92 8.41 8.96 -3.39
CA SER A 92 8.41 10.29 -3.99
C SER A 92 9.71 10.55 -4.74
N GLY A 93 9.73 11.62 -5.54
CA GLY A 93 10.94 12.18 -6.12
C GLY A 93 11.83 11.15 -6.81
N ALA A 94 13.10 11.08 -6.40
CA ALA A 94 14.09 10.14 -6.94
C ALA A 94 13.85 8.69 -6.51
N SER A 95 13.10 8.47 -5.43
CA SER A 95 12.90 7.17 -4.79
C SER A 95 11.70 6.40 -5.34
N GLY A 96 10.69 7.08 -5.90
CA GLY A 96 9.55 6.42 -6.50
C GLY A 96 8.50 7.35 -7.13
N ILE A 97 7.56 6.73 -7.85
CA ILE A 97 6.51 7.41 -8.64
C ILE A 97 5.33 7.93 -7.82
N GLY A 98 5.31 7.69 -6.51
CA GLY A 98 4.28 8.18 -5.61
C GLY A 98 4.33 9.69 -5.40
N GLN A 99 3.32 10.19 -4.67
CA GLN A 99 3.19 11.60 -4.28
C GLN A 99 3.57 11.81 -2.81
N GLY A 100 4.46 10.96 -2.28
CA GLY A 100 4.91 11.06 -0.89
C GLY A 100 5.83 12.26 -0.63
N GLY A 101 6.34 12.33 0.60
CA GLY A 101 7.32 13.30 1.04
C GLY A 101 7.33 13.40 2.56
N ILE A 102 8.30 14.13 3.11
CA ILE A 102 8.44 14.35 4.56
C ILE A 102 8.25 15.82 4.87
N GLN A 103 7.49 16.11 5.91
CA GLN A 103 7.33 17.45 6.46
C GLN A 103 7.52 17.40 7.97
N GLU A 104 8.23 18.39 8.51
CA GLU A 104 8.31 18.61 9.95
C GLU A 104 7.09 19.43 10.40
N SER A 105 6.42 18.96 11.45
CA SER A 105 5.31 19.69 12.07
C SER A 105 5.82 20.44 13.29
N ALA A 106 5.43 21.71 13.42
CA ALA A 106 5.66 22.49 14.64
C ALA A 106 4.72 22.09 15.80
N GLU A 107 3.62 21.40 15.49
CA GLU A 107 2.69 20.85 16.47
C GLU A 107 3.05 19.40 16.84
N ASP A 108 2.84 19.04 18.10
CA ASP A 108 3.00 17.67 18.58
C ASP A 108 2.02 16.72 17.87
N TYR A 109 2.49 15.52 17.53
CA TYR A 109 1.69 14.49 16.85
C TYR A 109 0.36 14.20 17.55
N SER A 110 0.32 14.21 18.88
CA SER A 110 -0.92 13.95 19.65
C SER A 110 -1.95 15.08 19.56
N THR A 111 -1.52 16.28 19.21
CA THR A 111 -2.35 17.49 19.13
C THR A 111 -2.74 17.84 17.70
N LEU A 112 -1.90 17.50 16.73
CA LEU A 112 -2.09 17.76 15.31
C LEU A 112 -3.42 17.18 14.82
N LYS A 113 -4.30 18.04 14.31
CA LYS A 113 -5.63 17.64 13.79
C LYS A 113 -5.68 17.52 12.27
N GLN A 114 -4.83 18.25 11.58
CA GLN A 114 -4.74 18.26 10.13
C GLN A 114 -3.27 18.35 9.74
N ALA A 115 -2.85 17.52 8.80
CA ALA A 115 -1.50 17.61 8.26
C ALA A 115 -1.33 18.92 7.46
N PRO A 116 -0.14 19.53 7.43
CA PRO A 116 0.14 20.67 6.56
C PRO A 116 -0.26 20.38 5.10
N GLU A 117 -0.75 21.38 4.37
CA GLU A 117 -1.13 21.17 2.96
C GLU A 117 0.07 21.25 2.00
N THR A 118 1.16 21.88 2.42
CA THR A 118 2.36 22.12 1.60
C THR A 118 3.64 22.00 2.42
N GLY A 119 4.78 22.02 1.73
CA GLY A 119 6.11 21.99 2.35
C GLY A 119 6.71 20.60 2.52
N TYR A 120 6.11 19.57 1.93
CA TYR A 120 6.68 18.23 1.89
C TYR A 120 7.92 18.20 1.01
N SER A 121 9.04 17.80 1.59
CA SER A 121 10.28 17.52 0.87
C SER A 121 10.20 16.13 0.25
N THR A 122 10.45 16.05 -1.06
CA THR A 122 10.54 14.78 -1.79
C THR A 122 11.96 14.25 -1.78
N ASP A 123 12.12 12.94 -1.89
CA ASP A 123 13.43 12.30 -1.94
C ASP A 123 14.25 12.79 -3.16
N VAL A 124 15.54 13.01 -2.94
CA VAL A 124 16.52 13.41 -3.97
C VAL A 124 17.66 12.39 -4.03
N TYR A 125 18.37 12.31 -5.16
CA TYR A 125 19.64 11.58 -5.22
C TYR A 125 20.69 12.34 -4.38
N GLU A 126 21.48 11.61 -3.59
CA GLU A 126 22.75 12.13 -3.08
C GLU A 126 23.78 12.30 -4.20
#